data_AF-A0A1Q7RCG2-F1
#
_entry.id   AF-A0A1Q7RCG2-F1
#
_cell.length_a   1.000
_cell.length_b   1.000
_cell.length_c   1.000
_cell.angle_alpha   90.00
_cell.angle_beta   90.00
_cell.angle_gamma   90.00
#
_symmetry.space_group_name_H-M   'P 1'
#
loop_
_entity.id
_entity.type
_entity.pdbx_description
1 polymer ?
#
loop_
_entity_poly.entity_id
_entity_poly.type
_entity_poly.pdbx_seq_one_letter_code
_entity_poly.pdbx_strand_id
1 'polypeptide(L)'
;MKTFRELDAWKKAHGLTLTVYRASSGFPADERFGLVMQLRRAASSVPANIAEGFARRTTKDFLRHLDIASGSLEETRYFLLLGNDLGYIASQNHEEIQRACDEVGRLLGGLMQALRRRLT
;
A
#
# COMPACT_ATOMS: atom_id res chain seq x y z
N MET A 1 -7.84 -23.84 -5.50
CA MET A 1 -8.11 -23.12 -4.23
C MET A 1 -7.84 -21.66 -4.46
N LYS A 2 -8.79 -20.75 -4.20
CA LYS A 2 -8.58 -19.30 -4.43
C LYS A 2 -7.52 -18.77 -3.47
N THR A 3 -6.62 -17.93 -3.97
CA THR A 3 -5.56 -17.31 -3.15
C THR A 3 -5.67 -15.79 -3.16
N PHE A 4 -5.13 -15.12 -2.13
CA PHE A 4 -5.08 -13.66 -2.08
C PHE A 4 -4.37 -13.03 -3.30
N ARG A 5 -3.48 -13.79 -3.95
CA ARG A 5 -2.73 -13.37 -5.14
C ARG A 5 -3.62 -13.14 -6.36
N GLU A 6 -4.84 -13.67 -6.36
CA GLU A 6 -5.82 -13.44 -7.42
C GLU A 6 -6.51 -12.08 -7.30
N LEU A 7 -6.48 -11.44 -6.12
CA LEU A 7 -7.08 -10.13 -5.91
C LEU A 7 -6.28 -9.04 -6.63
N ASP A 8 -6.94 -8.26 -7.49
CA ASP A 8 -6.28 -7.16 -8.19
C ASP A 8 -5.77 -6.08 -7.23
N ALA A 9 -6.51 -5.81 -6.16
CA ALA A 9 -6.06 -4.93 -5.08
C ALA A 9 -4.71 -5.41 -4.49
N TRP A 10 -4.54 -6.72 -4.29
CA TRP A 10 -3.28 -7.28 -3.79
C TRP A 10 -2.16 -7.17 -4.81
N LYS A 11 -2.41 -7.54 -6.08
CA LYS A 11 -1.40 -7.49 -7.15
C LYS A 11 -0.84 -6.08 -7.31
N LYS A 12 -1.72 -5.08 -7.32
CA LYS A 12 -1.33 -3.67 -7.44
C LYS A 12 -0.62 -3.17 -6.18
N ALA A 13 -1.08 -3.52 -4.99
CA ALA A 13 -0.40 -3.17 -3.74
C ALA A 13 1.02 -3.79 -3.64
N HIS A 14 1.18 -5.04 -4.09
CA HIS A 14 2.49 -5.67 -4.15
C HIS A 14 3.41 -5.00 -5.17
N GLY A 15 2.89 -4.68 -6.36
CA GLY A 15 3.62 -3.90 -7.36
C GLY A 15 4.07 -2.53 -6.83
N LEU A 16 3.17 -1.80 -6.16
CA LEU A 16 3.48 -0.53 -5.50
C LEU A 16 4.61 -0.70 -4.47
N THR A 17 4.57 -1.75 -3.65
CA THR A 17 5.63 -2.05 -2.68
C THR A 17 6.99 -2.19 -3.38
N LEU A 18 7.07 -2.94 -4.47
CA LEU A 18 8.32 -3.11 -5.22
C LEU A 18 8.82 -1.77 -5.80
N THR A 19 7.92 -0.94 -6.33
CA THR A 19 8.27 0.39 -6.84
C THR A 19 8.80 1.29 -5.73
N VAL A 20 8.16 1.29 -4.55
CA VAL A 20 8.63 2.06 -3.38
C VAL A 20 10.02 1.61 -2.93
N TYR A 21 10.30 0.30 -2.92
CA TYR A 21 11.64 -0.21 -2.58
C TYR A 21 12.71 0.27 -3.55
N ARG A 22 12.41 0.28 -4.85
CA ARG A 22 13.30 0.80 -5.90
C ARG A 22 13.50 2.32 -5.81
N ALA A 23 12.43 3.08 -5.59
CA ALA A 23 12.53 4.53 -5.48
C ALA A 23 13.34 4.96 -4.24
N SER A 24 13.09 4.30 -3.10
CA SER A 24 13.77 4.60 -1.83
C SER A 24 15.24 4.15 -1.77
N SER A 25 15.75 3.41 -2.76
CA SER A 25 17.19 3.08 -2.80
C SER A 25 18.07 4.26 -3.18
N GLY A 26 17.50 5.32 -3.77
CA GLY A 26 18.21 6.55 -4.11
C GLY A 26 18.26 7.59 -2.98
N PHE A 27 17.65 7.30 -1.82
CA PHE A 27 17.58 8.24 -0.70
C PHE A 27 18.94 8.33 0.02
N PRO A 28 19.22 9.42 0.75
CA PRO A 28 20.44 9.56 1.54
C PRO A 28 20.66 8.38 2.51
N ALA A 29 21.91 7.99 2.71
CA ALA A 29 22.25 6.84 3.57
C ALA A 29 21.81 7.04 5.03
N ASP A 30 21.83 8.28 5.52
CA ASP A 30 21.43 8.62 6.90
C ASP A 30 19.92 8.46 7.12
N GLU A 31 19.11 8.49 6.06
CA GLU A 31 17.67 8.25 6.11
C GLU A 31 17.30 6.75 6.09
N ARG A 32 18.29 5.85 6.02
CA ARG A 32 18.06 4.39 5.96
C ARG A 32 17.21 3.89 7.12
N PHE A 33 17.47 4.38 8.32
CA PHE A 33 16.72 4.03 9.54
C PHE A 33 15.61 5.05 9.88
N GLY A 34 15.60 6.19 9.20
CA GLY A 34 14.55 7.21 9.26
C GLY A 34 13.47 6.95 8.21
N LEU A 35 13.36 7.87 7.25
CA LEU A 35 12.28 7.89 6.25
C LEU A 35 12.21 6.61 5.41
N VAL A 36 13.34 6.04 4.99
CA VAL A 36 13.36 4.85 4.13
C VAL A 36 12.72 3.65 4.83
N MET A 37 13.02 3.46 6.12
CA MET A 37 12.45 2.36 6.89
C MET A 37 10.95 2.53 7.07
N GLN A 38 10.50 3.72 7.44
CA GLN A 38 9.08 4.01 7.66
C GLN A 38 8.27 3.83 6.37
N LEU A 39 8.74 4.40 5.26
CA LEU A 39 8.12 4.27 3.94
C LEU A 39 8.00 2.81 3.50
N ARG A 40 9.08 2.02 3.62
CA ARG A 40 9.07 0.59 3.23
C ARG A 40 8.14 -0.24 4.10
N ARG A 41 8.06 0.06 5.40
CA ARG A 41 7.14 -0.60 6.34
C ARG A 41 5.69 -0.29 5.99
N ALA A 42 5.35 0.99 5.80
CA ALA A 42 4.01 1.40 5.39
C ALA A 42 3.60 0.73 4.07
N ALA A 43 4.45 0.82 3.04
CA ALA A 43 4.14 0.27 1.71
C ALA A 43 3.92 -1.26 1.75
N SER A 44 4.81 -2.00 2.43
CA SER A 44 4.70 -3.46 2.54
C SER A 44 3.56 -3.93 3.45
N SER A 45 3.10 -3.09 4.38
CA SER A 45 1.94 -3.36 5.24
C SER A 45 0.63 -3.46 4.45
N VAL A 46 0.51 -2.73 3.33
CA VAL A 46 -0.70 -2.76 2.48
C VAL A 46 -0.99 -4.17 1.93
N PRO A 47 -0.12 -4.80 1.11
CA PRO A 47 -0.37 -6.16 0.62
C PRO A 47 -0.32 -7.22 1.73
N ALA A 48 0.45 -6.99 2.81
CA ALA A 48 0.49 -7.91 3.95
C ALA A 48 -0.87 -8.01 4.64
N ASN A 49 -1.51 -6.87 4.93
CA ASN A 49 -2.84 -6.84 5.54
C ASN A 49 -3.92 -7.39 4.60
N ILE A 50 -3.84 -7.16 3.29
CA ILE A 50 -4.77 -7.79 2.34
C ILE A 50 -4.64 -9.33 2.40
N ALA A 51 -3.41 -9.85 2.41
CA ALA A 51 -3.16 -11.29 2.47
C ALA A 51 -3.61 -11.90 3.82
N GLU A 52 -3.30 -11.23 4.92
CA GLU A 52 -3.72 -11.67 6.26
C GLU A 52 -5.24 -11.64 6.41
N GLY A 53 -5.88 -10.57 5.94
CA GLY A 53 -7.33 -10.41 5.92
C GLY A 53 -8.02 -11.49 5.09
N PHE A 54 -7.48 -11.83 3.93
CA PHE A 54 -8.01 -12.89 3.06
C PHE A 54 -8.01 -14.27 3.74
N ALA A 55 -7.07 -14.52 4.66
CA ALA A 55 -7.01 -15.76 5.43
C ALA A 55 -8.00 -15.79 6.62
N ARG A 56 -8.72 -14.70 6.91
CA ARG A 56 -9.68 -14.63 8.02
C ARG A 56 -10.98 -15.36 7.68
N ARG A 57 -11.63 -15.88 8.72
CA ARG A 57 -12.85 -16.71 8.60
C ARG A 57 -14.11 -15.90 8.29
N THR A 58 -14.13 -14.62 8.67
CA THR A 58 -15.32 -13.78 8.53
C THR A 58 -15.07 -12.59 7.61
N THR A 59 -16.12 -12.17 6.90
CA THR A 59 -16.09 -10.95 6.09
C THR A 59 -15.79 -9.70 6.93
N LYS A 60 -16.25 -9.67 8.19
CA LYS A 60 -15.98 -8.55 9.12
C LYS A 60 -14.50 -8.45 9.46
N ASP A 61 -13.83 -9.57 9.75
CA ASP A 61 -12.39 -9.59 10.01
C ASP A 61 -11.58 -9.20 8.78
N PHE A 62 -12.01 -9.66 7.59
CA PHE A 62 -11.34 -9.25 6.35
C PHE A 62 -11.46 -7.74 6.16
N LEU A 63 -12.66 -7.17 6.32
CA LEU A 63 -12.88 -5.72 6.25
C LEU A 63 -11.97 -4.95 7.22
N ARG A 64 -11.83 -5.41 8.48
CA ARG A 64 -10.92 -4.78 9.46
C ARG A 64 -9.47 -4.74 8.96
N HIS A 65 -8.98 -5.80 8.33
CA HIS A 65 -7.64 -5.80 7.75
C HIS A 65 -7.53 -4.88 6.51
N LEU A 66 -8.59 -4.77 5.70
CA LEU A 66 -8.61 -3.83 4.58
C LEU A 66 -8.65 -2.36 5.04
N ASP A 67 -9.29 -2.06 6.18
CA ASP A 67 -9.20 -0.74 6.82
C ASP A 67 -7.75 -0.43 7.23
N ILE A 68 -7.04 -1.40 7.84
CA ILE A 68 -5.60 -1.24 8.19
C ILE A 68 -4.75 -1.05 6.93
N ALA A 69 -4.99 -1.83 5.88
CA ALA A 69 -4.29 -1.70 4.60
C ALA A 69 -4.52 -0.31 3.99
N SER A 70 -5.73 0.25 4.11
CA SER A 70 -6.04 1.61 3.64
C SER A 70 -5.29 2.66 4.45
N GLY A 71 -5.22 2.53 5.78
CA GLY A 71 -4.40 3.42 6.62
C GLY A 71 -2.90 3.37 6.26
N SER A 72 -2.36 2.16 6.04
CA SER A 72 -0.97 1.99 5.59
C SER A 72 -0.69 2.59 4.20
N LEU A 73 -1.70 2.61 3.32
CA LEU A 73 -1.59 3.27 2.02
C LEU A 73 -1.46 4.79 2.19
N GLU A 74 -2.25 5.40 3.09
CA GLU A 74 -2.15 6.84 3.37
C GLU A 74 -0.81 7.21 4.03
N GLU A 75 -0.29 6.39 4.94
CA GLU A 75 1.07 6.54 5.47
C GLU A 75 2.13 6.48 4.35
N THR A 76 1.97 5.55 3.40
CA THR A 76 2.85 5.43 2.23
C THR A 76 2.85 6.71 1.40
N ARG A 77 1.66 7.27 1.13
CA ARG A 77 1.51 8.54 0.40
C ARG A 77 2.21 9.69 1.11
N TYR A 78 2.04 9.78 2.43
CA TYR A 78 2.66 10.81 3.24
C TYR A 78 4.19 10.75 3.17
N PHE A 79 4.79 9.57 3.37
CA PHE A 79 6.26 9.45 3.32
C PHE A 79 6.83 9.67 1.92
N LEU A 80 6.07 9.36 0.86
CA LEU A 80 6.43 9.72 -0.52
C LEU A 80 6.43 11.23 -0.75
N LEU A 81 5.40 11.92 -0.26
CA LEU A 81 5.30 13.39 -0.31
C LEU A 81 6.48 14.02 0.44
N LEU A 82 6.75 13.58 1.67
CA LEU A 82 7.86 14.07 2.46
C LEU A 82 9.21 13.84 1.76
N GLY A 83 9.43 12.66 1.19
CA GLY A 83 10.65 12.37 0.43
C GLY A 83 10.80 13.25 -0.82
N ASN A 84 9.68 13.62 -1.48
CA ASN A 84 9.70 14.55 -2.61
C ASN A 84 10.05 15.96 -2.18
N ASP A 85 9.43 16.46 -1.11
CA ASP A 85 9.64 17.81 -0.61
C ASP A 85 11.07 18.02 -0.05
N LEU A 86 11.67 16.95 0.47
CA LEU A 86 13.09 16.91 0.86
C LEU A 86 14.05 16.72 -0.33
N GLY A 87 13.54 16.52 -1.55
CA GLY A 87 14.34 16.34 -2.76
C GLY A 87 15.00 14.95 -2.91
N TYR A 88 14.54 13.94 -2.17
CA TYR A 88 15.10 12.58 -2.20
C TYR A 88 14.54 11.71 -3.33
N ILE A 89 13.44 12.15 -3.95
CA ILE A 89 12.84 11.52 -5.12
C ILE A 89 12.58 12.59 -6.18
N ALA A 90 12.87 12.25 -7.45
CA ALA A 90 12.52 13.12 -8.56
C ALA A 90 11.00 13.27 -8.68
N SER A 91 10.51 14.49 -8.91
CA SER A 91 9.06 14.78 -8.94
C SER A 91 8.29 13.92 -9.95
N GLN A 92 8.89 13.62 -11.11
CA GLN A 92 8.30 12.69 -12.09
C GLN A 92 8.06 11.29 -11.49
N ASN A 93 9.04 10.75 -10.75
CA ASN A 93 8.92 9.45 -10.10
C ASN A 93 7.88 9.50 -8.96
N HIS A 94 7.84 10.60 -8.21
CA HIS A 94 6.84 10.81 -7.17
C HIS A 94 5.42 10.80 -7.73
N GLU A 95 5.15 11.52 -8.82
CA GLU A 95 3.85 11.54 -9.49
C GLU A 95 3.42 10.16 -10.01
N GLU A 96 4.35 9.41 -10.60
CA GLU A 96 4.09 8.05 -11.06
C GLU A 96 3.70 7.10 -9.93
N ILE A 97 4.42 7.18 -8.80
CA ILE A 97 4.11 6.37 -7.62
C ILE A 97 2.78 6.82 -6.99
N GLN A 98 2.46 8.11 -7.01
CA GLN A 98 1.16 8.56 -6.51
C GLN A 98 -0.01 8.04 -7.34
N ARG A 99 0.11 8.04 -8.68
CA ARG A 99 -0.89 7.40 -9.55
C ARG A 99 -1.06 5.92 -9.23
N ALA A 100 0.02 5.21 -8.90
CA ALA A 100 -0.06 3.83 -8.45
C ALA A 100 -0.76 3.69 -7.08
N CYS A 101 -0.51 4.62 -6.14
CA CYS A 101 -1.24 4.67 -4.87
C CYS A 101 -2.75 4.90 -5.09
N ASP A 102 -3.13 5.79 -6.00
CA ASP A 102 -4.54 6.04 -6.36
C ASP A 102 -5.23 4.82 -6.94
N GLU A 103 -4.53 4.08 -7.79
CA GLU A 103 -5.04 2.81 -8.32
C GLU A 103 -5.28 1.79 -7.20
N VAL A 104 -4.32 1.62 -6.29
CA VAL A 104 -4.45 0.72 -5.14
C VAL A 104 -5.62 1.15 -4.25
N GLY A 105 -5.75 2.44 -3.95
CA GLY A 105 -6.83 2.99 -3.13
C GLY A 105 -8.21 2.73 -3.73
N ARG A 106 -8.39 2.94 -5.04
CA ARG A 106 -9.66 2.62 -5.73
C ARG A 106 -9.99 1.13 -5.66
N LEU A 107 -9.01 0.26 -5.87
CA LEU A 107 -9.21 -1.19 -5.82
C LEU A 107 -9.54 -1.69 -4.42
N LEU A 108 -8.87 -1.15 -3.39
CA LEU A 108 -9.19 -1.40 -1.98
C LEU A 108 -10.63 -0.97 -1.67
N GLY A 109 -10.99 0.26 -2.00
CA GLY A 109 -12.34 0.79 -1.77
C GLY A 109 -13.43 -0.04 -2.46
N GLY A 110 -13.19 -0.44 -3.72
CA GLY A 110 -14.08 -1.33 -4.48
C GLY A 110 -14.25 -2.70 -3.83
N LEU A 111 -13.15 -3.32 -3.40
CA LEU A 111 -13.17 -4.59 -2.69
C LEU A 111 -13.95 -4.49 -1.37
N MET A 112 -13.70 -3.46 -0.57
CA MET A 112 -14.39 -3.23 0.69
C MET A 112 -15.89 -3.02 0.49
N GLN A 113 -16.29 -2.23 -0.51
CA GLN A 113 -17.69 -2.03 -0.85
C GLN A 113 -18.37 -3.34 -1.28
N ALA A 114 -17.69 -4.16 -2.10
CA ALA A 114 -18.20 -5.47 -2.52
C ALA A 114 -18.38 -6.43 -1.34
N LEU A 115 -17.48 -6.41 -0.36
CA LEU A 115 -17.59 -7.22 0.85
C LEU A 115 -18.68 -6.73 1.80
N ARG A 116 -18.83 -5.40 1.98
CA ARG A 116 -19.90 -4.81 2.80
C ARG A 116 -21.29 -5.18 2.27
N ARG A 117 -21.49 -5.20 0.94
CA ARG A 117 -22.74 -5.65 0.30
C ARG A 117 -23.09 -7.12 0.55
N ARG A 118 -22.16 -7.95 1.02
CA ARG A 118 -22.42 -9.36 1.39
C ARG A 118 -22.83 -9.53 2.86
N LEU A 119 -22.72 -8.47 3.66
CA LEU A 119 -23.12 -8.46 5.07
C LEU A 119 -24.54 -7.92 5.28
N THR A 120 -25.07 -7.21 4.29
CA THR A 120 -26.47 -6.75 4.17
C THR A 120 -27.29 -7.79 3.44
#